data_AF-A0AA90QFE4-F1
#
_entry.id   AF-A0AA90QFE4-F1
#
_cell.length_a   1.000
_cell.length_b   1.000
_cell.length_c   1.000
_cell.angle_alpha   90.00
_cell.angle_beta   90.00
_cell.angle_gamma   90.00
#
_symmetry.space_group_name_H-M   'P 1'
#
loop_
_entity.id
_entity.type
_entity.pdbx_description
1 polymer ?
#
loop_
_entity_poly.entity_id
_entity_poly.type
_entity_poly.pdbx_seq_one_letter_code
_entity_poly.pdbx_strand_id
1 'polypeptide(L)'
;MMHTKPEMSPIASAVKLLLATVAAGVVTHASAAADTTRVIVAFKPGKAAIVKAAVSGAHGAVKHEIHGMNAMSIEVPAQALNGLLRNPNVEYIEEDVVRKTFALTSASTGTPYATGQLVPYGIKLVQADLLPDANAANRKVCIIDSGYDRAHEDLSANSVAGEYDAGTGNWYTDENHHGTHVAGTIAAINNSGTGVVGVNANRLLKLHIVKVFGAAGWAYSSSLATAANKCGSAGANVISMSLGGGRASKTEQRAFDALAAKGVLNIAAAGNDGNTVVSYPAGYASVMMVGALDKNKAWASFSQYNSEVEIAGPGVGVLSTVPMNSGSTPSLTVGATVYAPGSMDGSPVKTATAPLADFGLGDKVNAAVSGKVCLIARGTIDFATKVANCQNSGGVGAVVYNNVAGAFTGTVGTATLIPSVSASSTEGAQLKTQLGQSATVAVKPASYAYFDGTSMATPHVSAVAALVWSYFPTCSGAQIRTSLGKSALDLGTAGRDTRYGFGLVQAKAAYDRIKLMGCGN
;
A
#
# COMPACT_ATOMS: atom_id res chain seq x y z
N MET A 1 -17.88 -53.21 0.56
CA MET A 1 -16.45 -53.56 0.52
C MET A 1 -15.74 -52.57 -0.39
N MET A 2 -14.56 -52.14 0.07
CA MET A 2 -13.49 -51.44 -0.65
C MET A 2 -13.69 -49.99 -1.09
N HIS A 3 -13.11 -49.11 -0.25
CA HIS A 3 -12.31 -47.94 -0.61
C HIS A 3 -11.36 -48.18 -1.78
N THR A 4 -11.09 -47.12 -2.57
CA THR A 4 -9.74 -46.53 -2.74
C THR A 4 -9.80 -45.13 -3.38
N LYS A 5 -8.74 -44.35 -3.11
CA LYS A 5 -8.51 -42.90 -3.29
C LYS A 5 -8.28 -42.45 -4.75
N PRO A 6 -8.37 -41.14 -5.06
CA PRO A 6 -7.74 -40.56 -6.24
C PRO A 6 -6.25 -40.24 -5.99
N GLU A 7 -5.44 -40.54 -7.01
CA GLU A 7 -3.99 -40.33 -7.08
C GLU A 7 -3.58 -38.87 -7.25
N MET A 8 -2.37 -38.57 -6.77
CA MET A 8 -1.67 -37.29 -6.85
C MET A 8 -1.11 -37.02 -8.26
N SER A 9 -1.14 -35.73 -8.63
CA SER A 9 -0.52 -35.16 -9.84
C SER A 9 1.01 -35.38 -9.90
N PRO A 10 1.61 -35.68 -11.08
CA PRO A 10 3.04 -35.87 -11.21
C PRO A 10 3.76 -34.55 -11.50
N ILE A 11 4.79 -34.23 -10.72
CA ILE A 11 5.87 -33.31 -11.11
C ILE A 11 7.14 -34.14 -11.15
N ALA A 12 7.58 -34.53 -12.35
CA ALA A 12 8.99 -34.75 -12.70
C ALA A 12 9.09 -35.40 -14.08
N SER A 13 9.52 -34.67 -15.11
CA SER A 13 10.24 -35.25 -16.24
C SER A 13 10.92 -34.17 -17.07
N ALA A 14 12.25 -34.10 -16.96
CA ALA A 14 13.14 -33.73 -18.05
C ALA A 14 14.58 -34.13 -17.67
N VAL A 15 14.98 -35.37 -18.01
CA VAL A 15 16.39 -35.78 -18.01
C VAL A 15 16.90 -35.62 -19.44
N LYS A 16 17.78 -34.64 -19.68
CA LYS A 16 18.59 -34.56 -20.90
C LYS A 16 19.89 -35.32 -20.67
N LEU A 17 20.10 -36.37 -21.46
CA LEU A 17 21.34 -37.14 -21.54
C LEU A 17 22.37 -36.32 -22.35
N LEU A 18 23.54 -36.01 -21.77
CA LEU A 18 24.68 -35.49 -22.53
C LEU A 18 25.90 -36.41 -22.33
N LEU A 19 26.52 -36.75 -23.46
CA LEU A 19 27.69 -37.63 -23.56
C LEU A 19 28.92 -37.06 -22.82
N ALA A 20 29.70 -37.97 -22.26
CA ALA A 20 30.94 -37.71 -21.54
C ALA A 20 32.10 -37.34 -22.48
N THR A 21 32.83 -36.29 -22.11
CA THR A 21 34.25 -36.10 -22.45
C THR A 21 35.02 -35.84 -21.15
N VAL A 22 35.92 -36.75 -20.82
CA VAL A 22 36.78 -36.70 -19.64
C VAL A 22 37.90 -35.69 -19.90
N ALA A 23 37.91 -34.59 -19.14
CA ALA A 23 39.07 -33.74 -18.98
C ALA A 23 39.35 -33.62 -17.47
N ALA A 24 40.49 -34.17 -17.04
CA ALA A 24 40.98 -34.07 -15.68
C ALA A 24 41.34 -32.60 -15.38
N GLY A 25 40.43 -31.89 -14.73
CA GLY A 25 40.62 -30.53 -14.22
C GLY A 25 40.32 -30.50 -12.74
N VAL A 26 41.20 -29.85 -11.97
CA VAL A 26 41.12 -29.67 -10.52
C VAL A 26 39.71 -29.24 -10.11
N VAL A 27 38.99 -30.11 -9.39
CA VAL A 27 37.65 -29.80 -8.87
C VAL A 27 37.82 -28.92 -7.64
N THR A 28 37.86 -27.60 -7.84
CA THR A 28 37.46 -26.68 -6.79
C THR A 28 35.99 -26.99 -6.48
N HIS A 29 35.74 -27.62 -5.34
CA HIS A 29 34.38 -27.79 -4.83
C HIS A 29 33.88 -26.42 -4.39
N ALA A 30 33.39 -25.63 -5.35
CA ALA A 30 32.45 -24.58 -5.02
C ALA A 30 31.27 -25.28 -4.36
N SER A 31 31.10 -25.11 -3.04
CA SER A 31 29.92 -25.62 -2.36
C SER A 31 28.71 -24.99 -3.03
N ALA A 32 27.93 -25.79 -3.74
CA ALA A 32 26.60 -25.38 -4.14
C ALA A 32 25.89 -24.93 -2.86
N ALA A 33 25.46 -23.67 -2.80
CA ALA A 33 24.65 -23.19 -1.69
C ALA A 33 23.49 -24.17 -1.53
N ALA A 34 23.32 -24.73 -0.33
CA ALA A 34 22.23 -25.66 -0.08
C ALA A 34 20.92 -24.96 -0.46
N ASP A 35 20.14 -25.58 -1.34
CA ASP A 35 18.82 -25.08 -1.74
C ASP A 35 17.93 -25.03 -0.49
N THR A 36 17.81 -23.84 0.09
CA THR A 36 17.08 -23.60 1.33
C THR A 36 15.72 -23.01 1.03
N THR A 37 14.75 -23.31 1.89
CA THR A 37 13.40 -22.79 1.81
C THR A 37 13.01 -22.12 3.13
N ARG A 38 12.26 -21.02 3.04
CA ARG A 38 11.74 -20.29 4.19
C ARG A 38 10.28 -20.67 4.44
N VAL A 39 10.00 -21.17 5.64
CA VAL A 39 8.70 -21.71 6.02
C VAL A 39 8.33 -21.28 7.44
N ILE A 40 7.04 -21.23 7.73
CA ILE A 40 6.50 -21.13 9.08
C ILE A 40 6.28 -22.53 9.62
N VAL A 41 6.84 -22.83 10.79
CA VAL A 41 6.57 -24.05 11.55
C VAL A 41 5.72 -23.70 12.76
N ALA A 42 4.49 -24.19 12.77
CA ALA A 42 3.64 -24.18 13.95
C ALA A 42 3.86 -25.45 14.77
N PHE A 43 3.83 -25.32 16.09
CA PHE A 43 4.15 -26.40 17.02
C PHE A 43 3.17 -26.45 18.18
N LYS A 44 3.11 -27.60 18.84
CA LYS A 44 2.23 -27.81 19.99
C LYS A 44 2.65 -26.89 21.16
N PRO A 45 1.70 -26.43 22.00
CA PRO A 45 2.01 -25.62 23.17
C PRO A 45 3.12 -26.24 24.03
N GLY A 46 4.07 -25.41 24.47
CA GLY A 46 5.21 -25.85 25.29
C GLY A 46 6.29 -26.64 24.53
N LYS A 47 6.20 -26.80 23.20
CA LYS A 47 7.19 -27.55 22.41
C LYS A 47 8.20 -26.70 21.64
N ALA A 48 8.22 -25.39 21.85
CA ALA A 48 9.12 -24.47 21.16
C ALA A 48 10.60 -24.92 21.20
N ALA A 49 11.13 -25.24 22.39
CA ALA A 49 12.54 -25.63 22.55
C ALA A 49 12.89 -26.92 21.77
N ILE A 50 12.01 -27.92 21.81
CA ILE A 50 12.20 -29.20 21.11
C ILE A 50 12.18 -28.98 19.60
N VAL A 51 11.28 -28.14 19.09
CA VAL A 51 11.21 -27.83 17.66
C VAL A 51 12.40 -27.00 17.21
N LYS A 52 12.87 -26.02 18.00
CA LYS A 52 14.12 -25.28 17.71
C LYS A 52 15.32 -26.20 17.61
N ALA A 53 15.44 -27.18 18.53
CA ALA A 53 16.50 -28.18 18.48
C ALA A 53 16.40 -29.05 17.21
N ALA A 54 15.19 -29.46 16.82
CA ALA A 54 14.98 -30.21 15.57
C ALA A 54 15.33 -29.39 14.32
N VAL A 55 15.01 -28.09 14.30
CA VAL A 55 15.39 -27.17 13.21
C VAL A 55 16.91 -27.03 13.12
N SER A 56 17.59 -26.82 14.25
CA SER A 56 19.06 -26.76 14.30
C SER A 56 19.71 -28.08 13.85
N GLY A 57 19.19 -29.22 14.32
CA GLY A 57 19.64 -30.55 13.90
C GLY A 57 19.39 -30.85 12.43
N ALA A 58 18.42 -30.17 11.80
CA ALA A 58 18.17 -30.18 10.37
C ALA A 58 19.04 -29.18 9.59
N HIS A 59 20.06 -28.60 10.22
CA HIS A 59 20.90 -27.52 9.68
C HIS A 59 20.10 -26.27 9.27
N GLY A 60 18.98 -26.03 9.95
CA GLY A 60 18.15 -24.85 9.78
C GLY A 60 18.45 -23.75 10.78
N ALA A 61 17.94 -22.56 10.48
CA ALA A 61 17.99 -21.39 11.34
C ALA A 61 16.60 -20.82 11.59
N VAL A 62 16.33 -20.40 12.83
CA VAL A 62 15.15 -19.59 13.14
C VAL A 62 15.37 -18.19 12.60
N LYS A 63 14.42 -17.69 11.81
CA LYS A 63 14.47 -16.35 11.22
C LYS A 63 13.58 -15.36 11.96
N HIS A 64 12.47 -15.82 12.52
CA HIS A 64 11.51 -14.97 13.23
C HIS A 64 10.65 -15.78 14.19
N GLU A 65 10.56 -15.36 15.45
CA GLU A 65 9.57 -15.92 16.38
C GLU A 65 8.25 -15.19 16.24
N ILE A 66 7.14 -15.93 16.07
CA ILE A 66 5.84 -15.31 15.84
C ILE A 66 5.20 -15.00 17.18
N HIS A 67 5.22 -13.72 17.57
CA HIS A 67 4.77 -13.27 18.89
C HIS A 67 3.31 -13.66 19.14
N GLY A 68 3.00 -14.16 20.34
CA GLY A 68 1.64 -14.57 20.71
C GLY A 68 1.17 -15.89 20.10
N MET A 69 2.03 -16.61 19.38
CA MET A 69 1.70 -17.87 18.72
C MET A 69 2.74 -18.95 19.00
N ASN A 70 2.30 -20.21 19.01
CA ASN A 70 3.22 -21.36 19.00
C ASN A 70 3.72 -21.61 17.58
N ALA A 71 4.39 -20.61 16.98
CA ALA A 71 4.91 -20.69 15.61
C ALA A 71 6.19 -19.86 15.43
N MET A 72 7.02 -20.24 14.47
CA MET A 72 8.23 -19.50 14.09
C MET A 72 8.50 -19.65 12.59
N SER A 73 9.04 -18.61 11.96
CA SER A 73 9.64 -18.69 10.63
C SER A 73 11.04 -19.24 10.74
N ILE A 74 11.37 -20.18 9.87
CA ILE A 74 12.68 -20.83 9.78
C ILE A 74 13.13 -20.86 8.32
N GLU A 75 14.43 -21.02 8.15
CA GLU A 75 15.04 -21.35 6.87
C GLU A 75 15.80 -22.66 7.03
N VAL A 76 15.51 -23.63 6.17
CA VAL A 76 16.04 -25.00 6.23
C VAL A 76 16.38 -25.50 4.83
N PRO A 77 17.32 -26.45 4.68
CA PRO A 77 17.48 -27.17 3.43
C PRO A 77 16.15 -27.81 2.99
N ALA A 78 15.76 -27.67 1.73
CA ALA A 78 14.46 -28.12 1.23
C ALA A 78 14.19 -29.62 1.51
N GLN A 79 15.25 -30.45 1.45
CA GLN A 79 15.19 -31.89 1.72
C GLN A 79 14.86 -32.22 3.19
N ALA A 80 15.15 -31.31 4.12
CA ALA A 80 14.91 -31.52 5.56
C ALA A 80 13.45 -31.30 5.97
N LEU A 81 12.63 -30.68 5.11
CA LEU A 81 11.25 -30.32 5.40
C LEU A 81 10.38 -31.55 5.74
N ASN A 82 10.57 -32.65 5.01
CA ASN A 82 9.87 -33.92 5.26
C ASN A 82 10.23 -34.56 6.61
N GLY A 83 11.42 -34.27 7.15
CA GLY A 83 11.81 -34.67 8.50
C GLY A 83 11.03 -33.88 9.55
N LEU A 84 10.99 -32.55 9.40
CA LEU A 84 10.27 -31.67 10.31
C LEU A 84 8.75 -31.91 10.30
N LEU A 85 8.16 -32.17 9.12
CA LEU A 85 6.74 -32.51 8.99
C LEU A 85 6.34 -33.79 9.75
N ARG A 86 7.27 -34.74 9.92
CA ARG A 86 7.04 -35.99 10.67
C ARG A 86 7.29 -35.85 12.17
N ASN A 87 7.78 -34.70 12.64
CA ASN A 87 8.03 -34.47 14.07
C ASN A 87 6.67 -34.40 14.82
N PRO A 88 6.42 -35.24 15.83
CA PRO A 88 5.14 -35.28 16.54
C PRO A 88 4.83 -33.99 17.33
N ASN A 89 5.79 -33.08 17.47
CA ASN A 89 5.62 -31.78 18.12
C ASN A 89 5.26 -30.66 17.13
N VAL A 90 5.41 -30.88 15.83
CA VAL A 90 5.02 -29.95 14.77
C VAL A 90 3.54 -30.17 14.45
N GLU A 91 2.79 -29.08 14.33
CA GLU A 91 1.37 -29.10 13.96
C GLU A 91 1.19 -28.97 12.44
N TYR A 92 1.88 -28.00 11.85
CA TYR A 92 1.96 -27.83 10.41
C TYR A 92 3.22 -27.05 10.03
N ILE A 93 3.59 -27.18 8.76
CA ILE A 93 4.56 -26.32 8.12
C ILE A 93 3.92 -25.73 6.88
N GLU A 94 4.07 -24.42 6.69
CA GLU A 94 3.58 -23.70 5.52
C GLU A 94 4.63 -22.74 5.00
N GLU A 95 4.49 -22.28 3.77
CA GLU A 95 5.38 -21.27 3.19
C GLU A 95 5.23 -19.92 3.92
N ASP A 96 6.35 -19.25 4.17
CA ASP A 96 6.35 -17.88 4.68
C ASP A 96 6.21 -16.91 3.50
N VAL A 97 4.98 -16.63 3.09
CA VAL A 97 4.67 -15.88 1.87
C VAL A 97 4.94 -14.38 2.03
N VAL A 98 5.16 -13.69 0.92
CA VAL A 98 5.45 -12.24 0.89
C VAL A 98 4.16 -11.41 0.89
N ARG A 99 4.23 -10.26 1.57
CA ARG A 99 3.26 -9.16 1.60
C ARG A 99 3.92 -7.88 1.10
N LYS A 100 3.14 -7.03 0.43
CA LYS A 100 3.58 -5.73 -0.09
C LYS A 100 2.53 -4.66 0.21
N THR A 101 2.92 -3.39 0.18
CA THR A 101 1.95 -2.28 0.17
C THR A 101 1.14 -2.30 -1.13
N PHE A 102 -0.12 -1.87 -1.07
CA PHE A 102 -0.96 -1.68 -2.25
C PHE A 102 -1.03 -0.20 -2.66
N ALA A 103 0.13 0.45 -2.78
CA ALA A 103 0.23 1.75 -3.43
C ALA A 103 0.40 1.54 -4.93
N LEU A 104 -0.38 2.22 -5.77
CA LEU A 104 0.08 2.44 -7.13
C LEU A 104 1.26 3.42 -7.05
N THR A 105 2.39 3.11 -7.68
CA THR A 105 3.63 3.94 -7.70
C THR A 105 3.47 5.25 -8.47
N SER A 106 2.24 5.68 -8.68
CA SER A 106 1.85 6.85 -9.46
C SER A 106 1.12 7.78 -8.51
N ALA A 107 1.78 8.87 -8.11
CA ALA A 107 1.10 9.96 -7.44
C ALA A 107 -0.04 10.44 -8.34
N SER A 108 -1.28 10.56 -7.88
CA SER A 108 -2.37 11.02 -8.74
C SER A 108 -2.13 12.47 -9.21
N THR A 109 -2.73 12.84 -10.35
CA THR A 109 -2.66 14.17 -10.99
C THR A 109 -3.48 15.25 -10.27
N GLY A 110 -3.60 15.18 -8.95
CA GLY A 110 -4.38 16.15 -8.20
C GLY A 110 -3.75 17.55 -8.30
N THR A 111 -4.57 18.59 -8.20
CA THR A 111 -4.13 19.98 -8.26
C THR A 111 -3.03 20.25 -7.22
N PRO A 112 -1.95 20.98 -7.57
CA PRO A 112 -0.90 21.33 -6.63
C PRO A 112 -1.47 21.90 -5.33
N TYR A 113 -0.88 21.51 -4.20
CA TYR A 113 -1.24 22.04 -2.89
C TYR A 113 -1.09 23.57 -2.90
N ALA A 114 -2.19 24.27 -2.66
CA ALA A 114 -2.21 25.71 -2.47
C ALA A 114 -1.97 26.03 -0.99
N THR A 115 -1.46 27.22 -0.68
CA THR A 115 -1.30 27.69 0.69
C THR A 115 -2.67 27.72 1.40
N GLY A 116 -2.82 26.94 2.47
CA GLY A 116 -4.09 26.79 3.20
C GLY A 116 -4.40 25.33 3.54
N GLN A 117 -5.17 25.08 4.59
CA GLN A 117 -5.59 23.71 4.93
C GLN A 117 -6.66 23.25 3.95
N LEU A 118 -6.43 22.10 3.34
CA LEU A 118 -7.37 21.49 2.41
C LEU A 118 -8.18 20.41 3.11
N VAL A 119 -9.42 20.25 2.68
CA VAL A 119 -10.24 19.09 3.06
C VAL A 119 -10.24 18.14 1.87
N PRO A 120 -9.50 17.01 1.92
CA PRO A 120 -9.54 16.01 0.86
C PRO A 120 -10.97 15.57 0.56
N TYR A 121 -11.29 15.36 -0.71
CA TYR A 121 -12.67 15.05 -1.13
C TYR A 121 -13.26 13.85 -0.39
N GLY A 122 -12.41 12.88 -0.03
CA GLY A 122 -12.79 11.66 0.66
C GLY A 122 -13.44 11.91 2.02
N ILE A 123 -13.04 12.97 2.74
CA ILE A 123 -13.58 13.32 4.07
C ILE A 123 -15.08 13.60 3.99
N LYS A 124 -15.49 14.43 3.02
CA LYS A 124 -16.92 14.72 2.79
C LYS A 124 -17.65 13.53 2.20
N LEU A 125 -16.99 12.79 1.30
CA LEU A 125 -17.60 11.67 0.59
C LEU A 125 -18.00 10.53 1.54
N VAL A 126 -17.26 10.33 2.63
CA VAL A 126 -17.57 9.37 3.70
C VAL A 126 -18.36 9.97 4.86
N GLN A 127 -18.87 11.20 4.74
CA GLN A 127 -19.62 11.93 5.78
C GLN A 127 -18.86 12.14 7.10
N ALA A 128 -17.52 12.13 7.09
CA ALA A 128 -16.74 12.35 8.31
C ALA A 128 -16.91 13.77 8.86
N ASP A 129 -17.10 14.77 7.98
CA ASP A 129 -17.34 16.16 8.35
C ASP A 129 -18.72 16.40 9.02
N LEU A 130 -19.62 15.42 8.96
CA LEU A 130 -20.94 15.48 9.59
C LEU A 130 -20.97 14.91 11.01
N LEU A 131 -19.83 14.39 11.51
CA LEU A 131 -19.74 13.76 12.82
C LEU A 131 -18.44 14.20 13.54
N PRO A 132 -18.53 14.94 14.65
CA PRO A 132 -17.34 15.33 15.42
C PRO A 132 -16.57 14.10 15.95
N ASP A 133 -15.26 14.17 16.05
CA ASP A 133 -14.42 13.12 16.66
C ASP A 133 -14.23 13.32 18.18
N ALA A 134 -15.13 14.06 18.83
CA ALA A 134 -15.03 14.48 20.24
C ALA A 134 -14.88 13.32 21.24
N ASN A 135 -15.32 12.10 20.86
CA ASN A 135 -15.24 10.90 21.68
C ASN A 135 -14.07 9.97 21.29
N ALA A 136 -13.31 10.29 20.25
CA ALA A 136 -12.33 9.38 19.64
C ALA A 136 -11.19 8.98 20.59
N ALA A 137 -10.96 9.72 21.69
CA ALA A 137 -9.99 9.38 22.73
C ALA A 137 -10.25 8.03 23.43
N ASN A 138 -11.47 7.50 23.32
CA ASN A 138 -11.82 6.17 23.83
C ASN A 138 -11.53 5.03 22.83
N ARG A 139 -11.04 5.33 21.63
CA ARG A 139 -10.68 4.35 20.59
C ARG A 139 -9.19 4.38 20.26
N LYS A 140 -8.69 3.26 19.74
CA LYS A 140 -7.35 3.11 19.20
C LYS A 140 -7.36 2.41 17.84
N VAL A 141 -6.71 3.03 16.84
CA VAL A 141 -6.43 2.43 15.53
C VAL A 141 -4.97 2.01 15.49
N CYS A 142 -4.71 0.73 15.20
CA CYS A 142 -3.38 0.25 14.87
C CYS A 142 -3.17 0.30 13.35
N ILE A 143 -2.06 0.90 12.91
CA ILE A 143 -1.67 0.99 11.50
C ILE A 143 -0.49 0.04 11.31
N ILE A 144 -0.70 -1.02 10.52
CA ILE A 144 0.36 -1.94 10.13
C ILE A 144 0.81 -1.55 8.72
N ASP A 145 1.94 -0.86 8.61
CA ASP A 145 2.38 -0.24 7.35
C ASP A 145 3.91 0.03 7.33
N SER A 146 4.38 1.05 6.60
CA SER A 146 5.79 1.40 6.42
C SER A 146 6.35 2.40 7.44
N GLY A 147 5.54 2.80 8.41
CA GLY A 147 5.94 3.74 9.47
C GLY A 147 5.05 4.97 9.50
N TYR A 148 5.53 5.99 10.22
CA TYR A 148 4.83 7.25 10.45
C TYR A 148 5.85 8.36 10.64
N ASP A 149 5.88 9.37 9.77
CA ASP A 149 6.75 10.52 10.03
C ASP A 149 6.19 11.38 11.17
N ARG A 150 6.77 11.23 12.37
CA ARG A 150 6.37 12.02 13.54
C ARG A 150 6.78 13.48 13.44
N ALA A 151 7.77 13.82 12.62
CA ALA A 151 8.21 15.21 12.45
C ALA A 151 7.25 16.02 11.56
N HIS A 152 6.38 15.36 10.80
CA HIS A 152 5.44 16.01 9.90
C HIS A 152 4.48 16.95 10.65
N GLU A 153 4.35 18.21 10.22
CA GLU A 153 3.60 19.24 10.95
C GLU A 153 2.14 18.83 11.21
N ASP A 154 1.56 18.11 10.25
CA ASP A 154 0.17 17.68 10.24
C ASP A 154 -0.08 16.37 11.01
N LEU A 155 0.95 15.83 11.66
CA LEU A 155 0.92 14.53 12.35
C LEU A 155 1.56 14.59 13.74
N SER A 156 2.49 15.51 13.97
CA SER A 156 3.36 15.57 15.15
C SER A 156 2.63 15.61 16.50
N ALA A 157 1.44 16.22 16.56
CA ALA A 157 0.68 16.41 17.79
C ALA A 157 -0.44 15.38 18.03
N ASN A 158 -0.52 14.32 17.23
CA ASN A 158 -1.46 13.21 17.46
C ASN A 158 -1.06 12.36 18.68
N SER A 159 -2.06 11.72 19.30
CA SER A 159 -1.81 10.67 20.30
C SER A 159 -1.32 9.40 19.62
N VAL A 160 -0.01 9.28 19.41
CA VAL A 160 0.61 8.18 18.65
C VAL A 160 1.67 7.45 19.46
N ALA A 161 1.65 6.12 19.39
CA ALA A 161 2.66 5.23 19.96
C ALA A 161 3.06 4.15 18.95
N GLY A 162 4.06 3.34 19.29
CA GLY A 162 4.56 2.25 18.44
C GLY A 162 5.82 1.65 19.06
N GLU A 163 6.35 0.61 18.43
CA GLU A 163 7.51 -0.13 18.92
C GLU A 163 8.62 -0.21 17.87
N TYR A 164 9.88 -0.22 18.34
CA TYR A 164 11.02 -0.50 17.48
C TYR A 164 10.98 -1.96 17.02
N ASP A 165 11.37 -2.20 15.77
CA ASP A 165 11.56 -3.53 15.23
C ASP A 165 12.96 -3.66 14.62
N ALA A 166 13.66 -4.76 14.88
CA ALA A 166 15.03 -4.92 14.39
C ALA A 166 15.09 -5.05 12.86
N GLY A 167 14.02 -5.49 12.21
CA GLY A 167 13.96 -5.65 10.76
C GLY A 167 13.63 -4.38 9.99
N THR A 168 12.92 -3.43 10.62
CA THR A 168 12.40 -2.23 9.94
C THR A 168 12.72 -0.91 10.66
N GLY A 169 13.38 -0.97 11.82
CA GLY A 169 13.87 0.17 12.56
C GLY A 169 12.80 0.85 13.40
N ASN A 170 12.92 2.19 13.50
CA ASN A 170 12.00 3.00 14.28
C ASN A 170 10.66 3.16 13.55
N TRP A 171 9.57 2.99 14.29
CA TRP A 171 8.21 3.17 13.76
C TRP A 171 7.87 4.62 13.39
N TYR A 172 8.57 5.59 13.99
CA TYR A 172 8.36 7.03 13.80
C TYR A 172 9.17 7.62 12.64
N THR A 173 9.74 6.75 11.79
CA THR A 173 10.32 7.11 10.49
C THR A 173 9.65 6.26 9.42
N ASP A 174 9.57 6.80 8.21
CA ASP A 174 8.93 6.13 7.08
C ASP A 174 9.73 6.39 5.81
N GLU A 175 10.54 5.43 5.40
CA GLU A 175 11.38 5.53 4.19
C GLU A 175 10.62 5.09 2.92
N ASN A 176 9.36 4.68 3.04
CA ASN A 176 8.50 4.28 1.91
C ASN A 176 7.38 5.30 1.62
N HIS A 177 7.14 6.25 2.54
CA HIS A 177 6.13 7.30 2.49
C HIS A 177 4.67 6.84 2.62
N HIS A 178 4.40 5.56 2.37
CA HIS A 178 3.05 5.00 2.29
C HIS A 178 2.30 5.02 3.63
N GLY A 179 2.95 4.60 4.71
CA GLY A 179 2.35 4.57 6.05
C GLY A 179 2.01 5.96 6.57
N THR A 180 2.83 6.96 6.27
CA THR A 180 2.56 8.37 6.58
C THR A 180 1.35 8.88 5.81
N HIS A 181 1.16 8.48 4.54
CA HIS A 181 -0.03 8.81 3.74
C HIS A 181 -1.31 8.19 4.28
N VAL A 182 -1.24 6.91 4.65
CA VAL A 182 -2.32 6.18 5.31
C VAL A 182 -2.68 6.86 6.64
N ALA A 183 -1.69 7.23 7.45
CA ALA A 183 -1.89 7.88 8.73
C ALA A 183 -2.53 9.27 8.63
N GLY A 184 -2.12 10.09 7.65
CA GLY A 184 -2.75 11.39 7.39
C GLY A 184 -4.22 11.28 6.99
N THR A 185 -4.58 10.25 6.22
CA THR A 185 -5.99 10.01 5.86
C THR A 185 -6.83 9.72 7.11
N ILE A 186 -6.24 9.02 8.10
CA ILE A 186 -6.91 8.68 9.36
C ILE A 186 -7.00 9.92 10.27
N ALA A 187 -5.92 10.67 10.45
CA ALA A 187 -5.79 11.65 11.53
C ALA A 187 -4.86 12.84 11.24
N ALA A 188 -4.70 13.27 9.97
CA ALA A 188 -4.08 14.57 9.70
C ALA A 188 -4.81 15.69 10.46
N ILE A 189 -4.05 16.59 11.06
CA ILE A 189 -4.51 17.42 12.16
C ILE A 189 -5.17 18.69 11.62
N ASN A 190 -6.36 19.01 12.13
CA ASN A 190 -6.92 20.36 11.94
C ASN A 190 -6.06 21.38 12.73
N ASN A 191 -5.20 22.15 12.05
CA ASN A 191 -4.09 22.92 12.66
C ASN A 191 -3.94 24.34 12.10
N SER A 192 -5.06 25.04 11.92
CA SER A 192 -5.08 26.48 11.60
C SER A 192 -4.60 26.83 10.20
N GLY A 193 -4.99 26.04 9.19
CA GLY A 193 -4.77 26.44 7.80
C GLY A 193 -3.50 25.87 7.14
N THR A 194 -2.89 24.82 7.70
CA THR A 194 -1.80 24.08 7.05
C THR A 194 -2.27 22.67 6.64
N GLY A 195 -1.71 22.15 5.57
CA GLY A 195 -1.82 20.74 5.20
C GLY A 195 -3.21 20.28 4.82
N VAL A 196 -3.61 19.13 5.34
CA VAL A 196 -4.89 18.50 5.08
C VAL A 196 -5.62 18.19 6.38
N VAL A 197 -6.80 17.58 6.32
CA VAL A 197 -7.46 16.99 7.49
C VAL A 197 -7.75 15.52 7.24
N GLY A 198 -7.53 14.70 8.27
CA GLY A 198 -7.95 13.31 8.30
C GLY A 198 -9.41 13.17 8.75
N VAL A 199 -9.89 11.93 8.79
CA VAL A 199 -11.24 11.64 9.29
C VAL A 199 -11.39 11.97 10.79
N ASN A 200 -10.36 11.76 11.60
CA ASN A 200 -10.32 12.11 13.03
C ASN A 200 -9.25 13.18 13.29
N ALA A 201 -9.56 14.44 12.97
CA ALA A 201 -8.57 15.52 12.84
C ALA A 201 -8.23 16.27 14.14
N ASN A 202 -8.90 16.02 15.26
CA ASN A 202 -8.75 16.82 16.49
C ASN A 202 -7.81 16.18 17.53
N ARG A 203 -6.91 15.29 17.09
CA ARG A 203 -5.81 14.68 17.91
C ARG A 203 -6.28 13.76 19.04
N LEU A 204 -7.57 13.44 19.09
CA LEU A 204 -8.15 12.62 20.15
C LEU A 204 -7.95 11.12 19.90
N LEU A 205 -8.07 10.68 18.64
CA LEU A 205 -7.91 9.27 18.29
C LEU A 205 -6.50 8.78 18.65
N LYS A 206 -6.43 7.65 19.36
CA LYS A 206 -5.13 7.00 19.64
C LYS A 206 -4.68 6.20 18.43
N LEU A 207 -3.43 6.41 18.02
CA LEU A 207 -2.77 5.65 16.97
C LEU A 207 -1.71 4.73 17.58
N HIS A 208 -1.58 3.54 17.01
CA HIS A 208 -0.46 2.65 17.29
C HIS A 208 0.18 2.21 15.96
N ILE A 209 1.47 2.43 15.79
CA ILE A 209 2.17 2.18 14.54
C ILE A 209 3.00 0.91 14.66
N VAL A 210 2.75 -0.04 13.77
CA VAL A 210 3.59 -1.24 13.62
C VAL A 210 4.20 -1.21 12.22
N LYS A 211 5.48 -0.84 12.15
CA LYS A 211 6.23 -0.74 10.91
C LYS A 211 6.67 -2.12 10.43
N VAL A 212 6.01 -2.66 9.42
CA VAL A 212 6.35 -3.95 8.80
C VAL A 212 7.13 -3.80 7.50
N PHE A 213 7.04 -2.65 6.85
CA PHE A 213 7.81 -2.35 5.64
C PHE A 213 8.94 -1.38 5.94
N GLY A 214 10.18 -1.79 5.65
CA GLY A 214 11.30 -0.87 5.48
C GLY A 214 11.39 -0.36 4.04
N ALA A 215 12.53 0.23 3.66
CA ALA A 215 12.76 0.75 2.31
C ALA A 215 12.52 -0.27 1.17
N ALA A 216 12.68 -1.58 1.44
CA ALA A 216 12.44 -2.64 0.47
C ALA A 216 10.95 -2.85 0.11
N GLY A 217 10.00 -2.31 0.90
CA GLY A 217 8.58 -2.30 0.56
C GLY A 217 7.86 -3.66 0.63
N TRP A 218 8.43 -4.65 1.31
CA TRP A 218 7.81 -5.97 1.50
C TRP A 218 8.07 -6.55 2.89
N ALA A 219 7.22 -7.47 3.31
CA ALA A 219 7.28 -8.16 4.60
C ALA A 219 6.87 -9.63 4.43
N TYR A 220 7.24 -10.47 5.38
CA TYR A 220 6.79 -11.86 5.42
C TYR A 220 5.44 -11.99 6.13
N SER A 221 4.68 -13.03 5.80
CA SER A 221 3.43 -13.37 6.49
C SER A 221 3.61 -13.61 7.98
N SER A 222 4.77 -14.17 8.37
CA SER A 222 5.17 -14.31 9.77
C SER A 222 5.33 -12.96 10.48
N SER A 223 5.86 -11.95 9.79
CA SER A 223 5.97 -10.58 10.29
C SER A 223 4.60 -9.94 10.45
N LEU A 224 3.68 -10.14 9.50
CA LEU A 224 2.30 -9.65 9.59
C LEU A 224 1.52 -10.28 10.74
N ALA A 225 1.66 -11.59 10.96
CA ALA A 225 1.04 -12.27 12.10
C ALA A 225 1.56 -11.73 13.45
N THR A 226 2.88 -11.50 13.58
CA THR A 226 3.45 -10.82 14.76
C THR A 226 2.91 -9.40 14.90
N ALA A 227 2.80 -8.64 13.81
CA ALA A 227 2.31 -7.27 13.83
C ALA A 227 0.86 -7.17 14.30
N ALA A 228 -0.01 -8.07 13.82
CA ALA A 228 -1.39 -8.17 14.27
C ALA A 228 -1.48 -8.44 15.78
N ASN A 229 -0.66 -9.35 16.31
CA ASN A 229 -0.61 -9.63 17.74
C ASN A 229 -0.05 -8.46 18.56
N LYS A 230 0.95 -7.72 18.05
CA LYS A 230 1.43 -6.47 18.67
C LYS A 230 0.29 -5.42 18.76
N CYS A 231 -0.49 -5.24 17.69
CA CYS A 231 -1.67 -4.37 17.72
C CYS A 231 -2.70 -4.79 18.78
N GLY A 232 -2.99 -6.10 18.88
CA GLY A 232 -3.87 -6.65 19.90
C GLY A 232 -3.38 -6.38 21.32
N SER A 233 -2.10 -6.65 21.58
CA SER A 233 -1.44 -6.37 22.88
C SER A 233 -1.42 -4.89 23.23
N ALA A 234 -1.31 -4.01 22.22
CA ALA A 234 -1.42 -2.57 22.40
C ALA A 234 -2.86 -2.09 22.68
N GLY A 235 -3.85 -2.99 22.69
CA GLY A 235 -5.25 -2.67 22.95
C GLY A 235 -5.93 -1.93 21.78
N ALA A 236 -5.55 -2.24 20.55
CA ALA A 236 -6.20 -1.70 19.37
C ALA A 236 -7.67 -2.15 19.28
N ASN A 237 -8.56 -1.23 18.91
CA ASN A 237 -9.95 -1.57 18.57
C ASN A 237 -10.05 -1.91 17.08
N VAL A 238 -9.32 -1.17 16.24
CA VAL A 238 -9.29 -1.35 14.79
C VAL A 238 -7.85 -1.60 14.35
N ILE A 239 -7.65 -2.57 13.45
CA ILE A 239 -6.37 -2.78 12.76
C ILE A 239 -6.57 -2.44 11.28
N SER A 240 -5.80 -1.47 10.79
CA SER A 240 -5.83 -0.99 9.40
C SER A 240 -4.61 -1.50 8.64
N MET A 241 -4.84 -2.19 7.53
CA MET A 241 -3.80 -2.86 6.74
C MET A 241 -3.91 -2.51 5.25
N SER A 242 -3.14 -1.51 4.82
CA SER A 242 -3.07 -1.07 3.42
C SER A 242 -2.03 -1.89 2.63
N LEU A 243 -2.21 -3.21 2.67
CA LEU A 243 -1.23 -4.20 2.19
C LEU A 243 -1.89 -5.52 1.81
N GLY A 244 -1.14 -6.37 1.11
CA GLY A 244 -1.51 -7.77 0.95
C GLY A 244 -0.62 -8.59 0.02
N GLY A 245 -1.15 -9.75 -0.39
CA GLY A 245 -0.52 -10.67 -1.34
C GLY A 245 -1.45 -11.81 -1.75
N GLY A 246 -1.16 -12.48 -2.87
CA GLY A 246 -2.11 -13.39 -3.53
C GLY A 246 -2.31 -14.77 -2.90
N ARG A 247 -1.60 -15.13 -1.82
CA ARG A 247 -1.71 -16.45 -1.16
C ARG A 247 -2.07 -16.33 0.30
N ALA A 248 -3.03 -17.14 0.74
CA ALA A 248 -3.40 -17.30 2.14
C ALA A 248 -2.27 -17.94 2.97
N SER A 249 -2.26 -17.64 4.26
CA SER A 249 -1.43 -18.22 5.32
C SER A 249 -2.35 -18.63 6.47
N LYS A 250 -2.24 -19.88 6.91
CA LYS A 250 -2.98 -20.41 8.05
C LYS A 250 -2.58 -19.70 9.34
N THR A 251 -1.31 -19.29 9.45
CA THR A 251 -0.79 -18.56 10.62
C THR A 251 -1.37 -17.15 10.71
N GLU A 252 -1.42 -16.41 9.60
CA GLU A 252 -2.10 -15.10 9.58
C GLU A 252 -3.59 -15.24 9.89
N GLN A 253 -4.27 -16.19 9.26
CA GLN A 253 -5.70 -16.43 9.49
C GLN A 253 -5.98 -16.66 10.99
N ARG A 254 -5.19 -17.51 11.65
CA ARG A 254 -5.30 -17.75 13.11
C ARG A 254 -5.10 -16.49 13.95
N ALA A 255 -4.16 -15.62 13.58
CA ALA A 255 -3.93 -14.37 14.29
C ALA A 255 -5.13 -13.43 14.17
N PHE A 256 -5.65 -13.21 12.95
CA PHE A 256 -6.80 -12.33 12.73
C PHE A 256 -8.11 -12.89 13.29
N ASP A 257 -8.33 -14.21 13.20
CA ASP A 257 -9.49 -14.87 13.81
C ASP A 257 -9.48 -14.70 15.35
N ALA A 258 -8.31 -14.87 15.98
CA ALA A 258 -8.17 -14.68 17.43
C ALA A 258 -8.42 -13.23 17.86
N LEU A 259 -8.00 -12.24 17.04
CA LEU A 259 -8.25 -10.82 17.31
C LEU A 259 -9.72 -10.46 17.11
N ALA A 260 -10.34 -10.96 16.04
CA ALA A 260 -11.78 -10.78 15.80
C ALA A 260 -12.62 -11.38 16.94
N ALA A 261 -12.24 -12.56 17.44
CA ALA A 261 -12.89 -13.19 18.60
C ALA A 261 -12.76 -12.36 19.90
N LYS A 262 -11.71 -11.54 20.02
CA LYS A 262 -11.53 -10.57 21.12
C LYS A 262 -12.24 -9.23 20.86
N GLY A 263 -12.98 -9.13 19.77
CA GLY A 263 -13.76 -7.95 19.40
C GLY A 263 -13.00 -6.90 18.60
N VAL A 264 -11.76 -7.17 18.16
CA VAL A 264 -10.98 -6.27 17.29
C VAL A 264 -11.54 -6.30 15.87
N LEU A 265 -11.68 -5.14 15.24
CA LEU A 265 -12.09 -5.02 13.84
C LEU A 265 -10.85 -4.95 12.94
N ASN A 266 -10.63 -5.98 12.13
CA ASN A 266 -9.53 -6.03 11.17
C ASN A 266 -10.01 -5.57 9.79
N ILE A 267 -9.29 -4.65 9.15
CA ILE A 267 -9.67 -4.05 7.86
C ILE A 267 -8.45 -4.04 6.95
N ALA A 268 -8.60 -4.51 5.71
CA ALA A 268 -7.51 -4.56 4.75
C ALA A 268 -7.94 -4.24 3.30
N ALA A 269 -6.97 -3.76 2.54
CA ALA A 269 -7.12 -3.39 1.14
C ALA A 269 -7.36 -4.60 0.22
N ALA A 270 -8.28 -4.45 -0.75
CA ALA A 270 -8.64 -5.51 -1.69
C ALA A 270 -7.52 -5.88 -2.67
N GLY A 271 -6.59 -4.97 -2.99
CA GLY A 271 -5.55 -5.15 -4.00
C GLY A 271 -5.78 -4.31 -5.26
N ASN A 272 -4.75 -4.13 -6.09
CA ASN A 272 -4.72 -3.14 -7.18
C ASN A 272 -4.47 -3.70 -8.58
N ASP A 273 -4.65 -5.00 -8.80
CA ASP A 273 -4.34 -5.64 -10.10
C ASP A 273 -5.52 -5.66 -11.08
N GLY A 274 -6.65 -5.04 -10.75
CA GLY A 274 -7.83 -4.93 -11.62
C GLY A 274 -8.41 -6.28 -12.06
N ASN A 275 -8.31 -7.30 -11.20
CA ASN A 275 -8.71 -8.67 -11.48
C ASN A 275 -9.54 -9.28 -10.33
N THR A 276 -9.91 -10.55 -10.46
CA THR A 276 -10.74 -11.27 -9.49
C THR A 276 -9.95 -12.07 -8.45
N VAL A 277 -8.62 -11.91 -8.39
CA VAL A 277 -7.80 -12.60 -7.40
C VAL A 277 -8.15 -12.06 -6.02
N VAL A 278 -8.14 -12.96 -5.02
CA VAL A 278 -8.35 -12.60 -3.62
C VAL A 278 -7.00 -12.27 -2.99
N SER A 279 -6.83 -11.04 -2.52
CA SER A 279 -5.66 -10.62 -1.75
C SER A 279 -5.82 -10.93 -0.27
N TYR A 280 -4.74 -11.37 0.39
CA TYR A 280 -4.68 -11.64 1.82
C TYR A 280 -3.80 -10.60 2.52
N PRO A 281 -4.18 -10.12 3.73
CA PRO A 281 -5.15 -10.74 4.64
C PRO A 281 -6.63 -10.37 4.38
N ALA A 282 -6.93 -9.48 3.44
CA ALA A 282 -8.29 -9.00 3.20
C ALA A 282 -9.30 -10.12 2.90
N GLY A 283 -8.88 -11.21 2.26
CA GLY A 283 -9.71 -12.37 1.95
C GLY A 283 -10.03 -13.32 3.12
N TYR A 284 -9.54 -13.08 4.33
CA TYR A 284 -9.96 -13.87 5.49
C TYR A 284 -11.32 -13.37 5.99
N ALA A 285 -12.23 -14.28 6.38
CA ALA A 285 -13.54 -13.92 6.89
C ALA A 285 -13.50 -12.99 8.12
N SER A 286 -12.44 -13.07 8.94
CA SER A 286 -12.19 -12.19 10.09
C SER A 286 -11.65 -10.80 9.74
N VAL A 287 -11.47 -10.50 8.46
CA VAL A 287 -10.96 -9.23 7.94
C VAL A 287 -11.98 -8.64 6.96
N MET A 288 -12.19 -7.32 7.05
CA MET A 288 -13.08 -6.57 6.17
C MET A 288 -12.30 -6.11 4.94
N MET A 289 -12.66 -6.60 3.75
CA MET A 289 -11.99 -6.25 2.49
C MET A 289 -12.53 -4.92 1.92
N VAL A 290 -11.62 -4.00 1.60
CA VAL A 290 -11.95 -2.65 1.12
C VAL A 290 -11.58 -2.41 -0.34
N GLY A 291 -12.59 -2.12 -1.17
CA GLY A 291 -12.44 -1.65 -2.55
C GLY A 291 -12.22 -0.13 -2.68
N ALA A 292 -11.76 0.33 -3.85
CA ALA A 292 -11.44 1.74 -4.10
C ALA A 292 -12.37 2.42 -5.11
N LEU A 293 -12.77 3.66 -4.78
CA LEU A 293 -13.62 4.52 -5.62
C LEU A 293 -12.93 5.86 -5.92
N ASP A 294 -13.36 6.52 -6.99
CA ASP A 294 -12.99 7.91 -7.28
C ASP A 294 -13.95 8.94 -6.64
N LYS A 295 -13.67 10.23 -6.86
CA LYS A 295 -14.50 11.34 -6.39
C LYS A 295 -15.94 11.35 -6.94
N ASN A 296 -16.18 10.67 -8.05
CA ASN A 296 -17.50 10.53 -8.68
C ASN A 296 -18.21 9.25 -8.23
N LYS A 297 -17.65 8.53 -7.24
CA LYS A 297 -18.15 7.24 -6.75
C LYS A 297 -18.05 6.12 -7.80
N ALA A 298 -17.27 6.31 -8.86
CA ALA A 298 -16.97 5.27 -9.82
C ALA A 298 -15.94 4.30 -9.24
N TRP A 299 -16.12 3.00 -9.48
CA TRP A 299 -15.17 1.97 -9.09
C TRP A 299 -13.83 2.19 -9.82
N ALA A 300 -12.74 2.14 -9.08
CA ALA A 300 -11.40 2.31 -9.64
C ALA A 300 -11.00 1.08 -10.44
N SER A 301 -10.58 1.25 -11.70
CA SER A 301 -10.28 0.14 -12.62
C SER A 301 -9.18 -0.81 -12.13
N PHE A 302 -8.33 -0.35 -11.21
CA PHE A 302 -7.29 -1.16 -10.57
C PHE A 302 -7.80 -1.96 -9.37
N SER A 303 -8.92 -1.59 -8.73
CA SER A 303 -9.38 -2.25 -7.50
C SER A 303 -9.75 -3.70 -7.80
N GLN A 304 -9.14 -4.68 -7.13
CA GLN A 304 -9.55 -6.08 -7.29
C GLN A 304 -11.05 -6.24 -6.93
N TYR A 305 -11.74 -7.15 -7.62
CA TYR A 305 -13.19 -7.35 -7.52
C TYR A 305 -13.52 -8.84 -7.43
N ASN A 306 -14.09 -9.27 -6.31
CA ASN A 306 -14.40 -10.66 -6.04
C ASN A 306 -15.49 -10.75 -4.95
N SER A 307 -15.89 -11.96 -4.56
CA SER A 307 -16.94 -12.19 -3.55
C SER A 307 -16.58 -11.75 -2.13
N GLU A 308 -15.31 -11.43 -1.86
CA GLU A 308 -14.84 -11.03 -0.54
C GLU A 308 -14.88 -9.50 -0.33
N VAL A 309 -14.94 -8.70 -1.41
CA VAL A 309 -15.09 -7.24 -1.30
C VAL A 309 -16.34 -6.91 -0.48
N GLU A 310 -16.16 -6.21 0.63
CA GLU A 310 -17.24 -6.00 1.60
C GLU A 310 -17.73 -4.56 1.63
N ILE A 311 -16.83 -3.59 1.45
CA ILE A 311 -17.17 -2.18 1.44
C ILE A 311 -16.18 -1.43 0.55
N ALA A 312 -16.52 -0.21 0.16
CA ALA A 312 -15.65 0.64 -0.64
C ALA A 312 -15.39 2.00 0.04
N GLY A 313 -14.24 2.58 -0.27
CA GLY A 313 -13.83 3.92 0.20
C GLY A 313 -13.14 4.74 -0.89
N PRO A 314 -12.91 6.04 -0.64
CA PRO A 314 -12.16 6.91 -1.55
C PRO A 314 -10.72 6.41 -1.74
N GLY A 315 -10.34 6.09 -2.98
CA GLY A 315 -9.04 5.49 -3.29
C GLY A 315 -8.40 5.98 -4.59
N VAL A 316 -8.98 6.96 -5.30
CA VAL A 316 -8.36 7.62 -6.46
C VAL A 316 -8.20 9.11 -6.18
N GLY A 317 -6.99 9.63 -6.36
CA GLY A 317 -6.64 11.02 -6.10
C GLY A 317 -6.81 11.42 -4.65
N VAL A 318 -6.39 10.55 -3.73
CA VAL A 318 -6.45 10.83 -2.30
C VAL A 318 -5.23 11.65 -1.90
N LEU A 319 -5.45 12.94 -1.62
CA LEU A 319 -4.44 13.81 -1.03
C LEU A 319 -4.25 13.48 0.45
N SER A 320 -3.00 13.24 0.86
CA SER A 320 -2.63 13.07 2.26
C SER A 320 -1.17 13.47 2.51
N THR A 321 -0.75 13.39 3.76
CA THR A 321 0.62 13.62 4.22
C THR A 321 1.59 12.59 3.65
N VAL A 322 2.82 12.99 3.34
CA VAL A 322 3.97 12.09 3.12
C VAL A 322 5.11 12.61 3.99
N PRO A 323 6.17 11.84 4.29
CA PRO A 323 7.26 12.32 5.12
C PRO A 323 7.79 13.68 4.68
N MET A 324 8.25 14.49 5.62
CA MET A 324 8.64 15.87 5.39
C MET A 324 9.60 15.99 4.21
N ASN A 325 9.21 16.81 3.23
CA ASN A 325 10.00 17.09 2.02
C ASN A 325 10.31 15.86 1.14
N SER A 326 9.62 14.73 1.35
CA SER A 326 9.84 13.49 0.58
C SER A 326 8.94 13.35 -0.64
N GLY A 327 7.80 14.05 -0.66
CA GLY A 327 6.97 14.20 -1.84
C GLY A 327 7.55 15.23 -2.80
N SER A 328 6.89 15.39 -3.95
CA SER A 328 7.22 16.47 -4.86
C SER A 328 6.00 17.10 -5.53
N THR A 329 6.05 18.43 -5.69
CA THR A 329 5.04 19.20 -6.42
C THR A 329 5.63 19.64 -7.76
N PRO A 330 5.08 19.17 -8.90
CA PRO A 330 5.48 19.65 -10.21
C PRO A 330 4.83 21.00 -10.52
N SER A 331 5.52 21.82 -11.30
CA SER A 331 4.95 23.02 -11.91
C SER A 331 5.55 23.23 -13.30
N LEU A 332 4.72 23.72 -14.22
CA LEU A 332 5.08 23.99 -15.59
C LEU A 332 4.55 25.37 -15.98
N THR A 333 5.44 26.24 -16.43
CA THR A 333 5.10 27.52 -17.02
C THR A 333 5.75 27.61 -18.39
N VAL A 334 5.01 27.99 -19.42
CA VAL A 334 5.56 28.29 -20.75
C VAL A 334 5.06 29.64 -21.20
N GLY A 335 5.99 30.55 -21.53
CA GLY A 335 5.69 31.95 -21.73
C GLY A 335 4.98 32.55 -20.51
N ALA A 336 3.80 33.14 -20.72
CA ALA A 336 2.94 33.66 -19.66
C ALA A 336 1.91 32.63 -19.13
N THR A 337 1.88 31.42 -19.69
CA THR A 337 0.85 30.41 -19.37
C THR A 337 1.35 29.49 -18.26
N VAL A 338 0.56 29.35 -17.19
CA VAL A 338 0.79 28.37 -16.12
C VAL A 338 -0.08 27.14 -16.39
N TYR A 339 0.52 25.96 -16.34
CA TYR A 339 -0.12 24.66 -16.53
C TYR A 339 -0.25 23.92 -15.20
N ALA A 340 -1.08 22.87 -15.17
CA ALA A 340 -1.27 22.00 -14.01
C ALA A 340 -0.68 20.60 -14.31
N PRO A 341 0.66 20.49 -14.42
CA PRO A 341 1.27 19.24 -14.83
C PRO A 341 1.06 18.16 -13.77
N GLY A 342 1.10 16.89 -14.20
CA GLY A 342 1.17 15.76 -13.29
C GLY A 342 2.61 15.43 -12.89
N SER A 343 2.76 14.65 -11.82
CA SER A 343 4.06 14.24 -11.31
C SER A 343 4.67 13.11 -12.15
N MET A 344 6.00 13.10 -12.24
CA MET A 344 6.77 11.97 -12.75
C MET A 344 7.61 11.41 -11.60
N ASP A 345 7.24 10.24 -11.08
CA ASP A 345 7.91 9.56 -9.98
C ASP A 345 9.38 9.25 -10.32
N GLY A 346 10.29 9.54 -9.40
CA GLY A 346 11.75 9.52 -9.63
C GLY A 346 12.32 10.78 -10.27
N SER A 347 11.50 11.75 -10.71
CA SER A 347 12.01 13.02 -11.21
C SER A 347 12.78 13.76 -10.12
N PRO A 348 14.00 14.26 -10.39
CA PRO A 348 14.78 14.98 -9.40
C PRO A 348 14.12 16.30 -9.03
N VAL A 349 14.20 16.66 -7.74
CA VAL A 349 13.79 17.96 -7.22
C VAL A 349 14.74 19.04 -7.75
N LYS A 350 14.39 19.60 -8.91
CA LYS A 350 15.16 20.61 -9.63
C LYS A 350 14.22 21.56 -10.37
N THR A 351 14.77 22.70 -10.76
CA THR A 351 14.12 23.64 -11.68
C THR A 351 15.02 23.81 -12.90
N ALA A 352 14.45 23.75 -14.09
CA ALA A 352 15.12 24.07 -15.34
C ALA A 352 14.26 25.04 -16.14
N THR A 353 14.90 26.08 -16.67
CA THR A 353 14.27 27.05 -17.55
C THR A 353 15.05 27.12 -18.85
N ALA A 354 14.39 26.79 -19.96
CA ALA A 354 14.97 26.88 -21.30
C ALA A 354 13.87 26.95 -22.37
N PRO A 355 14.18 27.30 -23.63
CA PRO A 355 13.19 27.28 -24.68
C PRO A 355 12.58 25.88 -24.87
N LEU A 356 11.27 25.81 -25.05
CA LEU A 356 10.54 24.57 -25.33
C LEU A 356 10.86 24.06 -26.73
N ALA A 357 11.20 22.77 -26.87
CA ALA A 357 11.49 22.14 -28.16
C ALA A 357 10.74 20.82 -28.31
N ASP A 358 10.21 20.56 -29.51
CA ASP A 358 9.58 19.28 -29.81
C ASP A 358 10.64 18.18 -29.91
N PHE A 359 10.45 17.11 -29.14
CA PHE A 359 11.31 15.93 -29.12
C PHE A 359 10.58 14.68 -29.62
N GLY A 360 9.41 14.86 -30.25
CA GLY A 360 8.64 13.78 -30.87
C GLY A 360 8.30 12.68 -29.86
N LEU A 361 8.58 11.43 -30.21
CA LEU A 361 8.35 10.27 -29.34
C LEU A 361 9.45 10.07 -28.29
N GLY A 362 10.56 10.81 -28.35
CA GLY A 362 11.73 10.61 -27.46
C GLY A 362 12.35 9.22 -27.55
N ASP A 363 12.21 8.55 -28.70
CA ASP A 363 12.68 7.18 -28.96
C ASP A 363 14.16 7.09 -29.36
N LYS A 364 14.80 8.23 -29.59
CA LYS A 364 16.23 8.35 -29.92
C LYS A 364 16.80 9.68 -29.42
N VAL A 365 18.12 9.74 -29.30
CA VAL A 365 18.82 10.99 -29.03
C VAL A 365 18.76 11.93 -30.24
N ASN A 366 18.66 13.24 -29.99
CA ASN A 366 18.63 14.28 -31.02
C ASN A 366 19.27 15.57 -30.50
N ALA A 367 20.44 15.94 -31.02
CA ALA A 367 21.16 17.15 -30.60
C ALA A 367 20.37 18.47 -30.76
N ALA A 368 19.28 18.49 -31.54
CA ALA A 368 18.41 19.66 -31.71
C ALA A 368 17.75 20.15 -30.40
N VAL A 369 17.64 19.29 -29.38
CA VAL A 369 17.08 19.65 -28.07
C VAL A 369 18.15 19.98 -27.02
N SER A 370 19.42 20.09 -27.42
CA SER A 370 20.50 20.47 -26.52
C SER A 370 20.26 21.87 -25.93
N GLY A 371 20.30 21.97 -24.59
CA GLY A 371 20.00 23.20 -23.85
C GLY A 371 18.52 23.60 -23.87
N LYS A 372 17.59 22.68 -24.18
CA LYS A 372 16.15 22.94 -24.30
C LYS A 372 15.33 22.14 -23.28
N VAL A 373 14.09 22.58 -23.05
CA VAL A 373 13.07 21.74 -22.43
C VAL A 373 12.43 20.88 -23.51
N CYS A 374 12.51 19.55 -23.39
CA CYS A 374 11.94 18.61 -24.34
C CYS A 374 10.43 18.46 -24.12
N LEU A 375 9.62 18.74 -25.13
CA LEU A 375 8.22 18.33 -25.20
C LEU A 375 8.15 16.96 -25.88
N ILE A 376 7.68 15.94 -25.15
CA ILE A 376 7.74 14.54 -25.57
C ILE A 376 6.32 13.96 -25.62
N ALA A 377 5.95 13.36 -26.73
CA ALA A 377 4.70 12.63 -26.86
C ALA A 377 4.77 11.26 -26.16
N ARG A 378 3.70 10.88 -25.47
CA ARG A 378 3.51 9.49 -25.05
C ARG A 378 3.49 8.56 -26.29
N GLY A 379 4.13 7.40 -26.15
CA GLY A 379 4.32 6.43 -27.24
C GLY A 379 4.54 5.02 -26.68
N THR A 380 5.29 4.19 -27.41
CA THR A 380 5.46 2.76 -27.12
C THR A 380 6.58 2.42 -26.14
N ILE A 381 7.58 3.29 -25.99
CA ILE A 381 8.66 3.11 -25.00
C ILE A 381 8.28 3.70 -23.64
N ASP A 382 8.92 3.21 -22.58
CA ASP A 382 8.69 3.70 -21.22
C ASP A 382 9.13 5.15 -21.02
N PHE A 383 8.61 5.77 -19.95
CA PHE A 383 8.85 7.18 -19.65
C PHE A 383 10.28 7.47 -19.22
N ALA A 384 10.93 6.55 -18.51
CA ALA A 384 12.32 6.67 -18.08
C ALA A 384 13.25 6.80 -19.30
N THR A 385 13.07 5.95 -20.30
CA THR A 385 13.83 5.95 -21.56
C THR A 385 13.62 7.24 -22.34
N LYS A 386 12.38 7.74 -22.43
CA LYS A 386 12.08 9.04 -23.07
C LYS A 386 12.86 10.19 -22.45
N VAL A 387 12.81 10.29 -21.12
CA VAL A 387 13.46 11.37 -20.38
C VAL A 387 14.98 11.20 -20.41
N ALA A 388 15.49 9.97 -20.31
CA ALA A 388 16.91 9.67 -20.48
C ALA A 388 17.42 10.06 -21.88
N ASN A 389 16.65 9.82 -22.94
CA ASN A 389 17.02 10.25 -24.29
C ASN A 389 17.05 11.78 -24.43
N CYS A 390 16.11 12.49 -23.81
CA CYS A 390 16.13 13.96 -23.77
C CYS A 390 17.41 14.46 -23.06
N GLN A 391 17.73 13.90 -21.89
CA GLN A 391 18.95 14.22 -21.15
C GLN A 391 20.21 13.92 -21.96
N ASN A 392 20.30 12.73 -22.56
CA ASN A 392 21.43 12.30 -23.38
C ASN A 392 21.57 13.14 -24.66
N SER A 393 20.51 13.84 -25.05
CA SER A 393 20.51 14.82 -26.15
C SER A 393 20.96 16.22 -25.70
N GLY A 394 21.30 16.40 -24.42
CA GLY A 394 21.64 17.69 -23.82
C GLY A 394 20.43 18.50 -23.35
N GLY A 395 19.22 17.94 -23.38
CA GLY A 395 18.03 18.59 -22.85
C GLY A 395 18.13 18.81 -21.35
N VAL A 396 17.55 19.90 -20.86
CA VAL A 396 17.70 20.35 -19.45
C VAL A 396 16.45 20.11 -18.61
N GLY A 397 15.32 19.78 -19.23
CA GLY A 397 14.06 19.44 -18.60
C GLY A 397 13.13 18.73 -19.58
N ALA A 398 12.12 18.02 -19.09
CA ALA A 398 11.20 17.25 -19.94
C ALA A 398 9.72 17.42 -19.55
N VAL A 399 8.85 17.50 -20.56
CA VAL A 399 7.39 17.48 -20.41
C VAL A 399 6.86 16.33 -21.26
N VAL A 400 6.33 15.28 -20.65
CA VAL A 400 5.72 14.16 -21.38
C VAL A 400 4.21 14.36 -21.44
N TYR A 401 3.64 14.53 -22.63
CA TYR A 401 2.19 14.74 -22.78
C TYR A 401 1.44 13.50 -23.25
N ASN A 402 0.21 13.35 -22.78
CA ASN A 402 -0.63 12.18 -23.06
C ASN A 402 -1.09 12.17 -24.53
N ASN A 403 -1.24 10.98 -25.09
CA ASN A 403 -1.79 10.77 -26.44
C ASN A 403 -3.26 10.29 -26.42
N VAL A 404 -3.83 10.12 -25.23
CA VAL A 404 -5.26 9.87 -25.00
C VAL A 404 -5.83 10.97 -24.10
N ALA A 405 -7.15 11.16 -24.14
CA ALA A 405 -7.82 12.17 -23.34
C ALA A 405 -7.54 11.95 -21.84
N GLY A 406 -7.21 13.04 -21.15
CA GLY A 406 -6.99 13.05 -19.70
C GLY A 406 -5.52 13.27 -19.30
N ALA A 407 -5.34 13.63 -18.03
CA ALA A 407 -4.03 13.70 -17.40
C ALA A 407 -3.50 12.30 -17.08
N PHE A 408 -2.20 12.20 -16.83
CA PHE A 408 -1.56 10.96 -16.38
C PHE A 408 -0.35 11.31 -15.51
N THR A 409 0.17 10.32 -14.81
CA THR A 409 1.49 10.37 -14.15
C THR A 409 2.33 9.22 -14.65
N GLY A 410 3.65 9.31 -14.46
CA GLY A 410 4.59 8.30 -14.93
C GLY A 410 5.73 8.08 -13.95
N THR A 411 6.53 7.04 -14.17
CA THR A 411 7.76 6.77 -13.41
C THR A 411 8.96 6.91 -14.35
N VAL A 412 9.96 7.69 -13.94
CA VAL A 412 11.24 7.90 -14.65
C VAL A 412 12.43 7.24 -13.93
N GLY A 413 12.24 6.80 -12.68
CA GLY A 413 13.27 6.14 -11.88
C GLY A 413 14.43 7.07 -11.51
N THR A 414 15.55 6.51 -11.07
CA THR A 414 16.69 7.29 -10.53
C THR A 414 17.77 7.64 -11.56
N ALA A 415 17.66 7.14 -12.80
CA ALA A 415 18.67 7.33 -13.84
C ALA A 415 18.62 8.72 -14.51
N THR A 416 17.50 9.42 -14.37
CA THR A 416 17.28 10.75 -14.96
C THR A 416 17.63 11.86 -13.97
N LEU A 417 18.41 12.84 -14.40
CA LEU A 417 18.96 13.95 -13.60
C LEU A 417 18.35 15.31 -13.94
N ILE A 418 17.44 15.37 -14.93
CA ILE A 418 16.70 16.56 -15.34
C ILE A 418 15.28 16.54 -14.74
N PRO A 419 14.71 17.70 -14.34
CA PRO A 419 13.33 17.75 -13.88
C PRO A 419 12.38 17.38 -15.01
N SER A 420 11.41 16.52 -14.70
CA SER A 420 10.43 16.00 -15.64
C SER A 420 9.03 16.03 -15.06
N VAL A 421 8.05 16.36 -15.90
CA VAL A 421 6.64 16.45 -15.52
C VAL A 421 5.76 15.85 -16.62
N SER A 422 4.53 15.50 -16.30
CA SER A 422 3.55 15.06 -17.28
C SER A 422 2.55 16.17 -17.63
N ALA A 423 1.91 16.03 -18.79
CA ALA A 423 0.83 16.92 -19.24
C ALA A 423 -0.31 16.10 -19.85
N SER A 424 -1.54 16.57 -19.71
CA SER A 424 -2.69 16.00 -20.41
C SER A 424 -2.57 16.15 -21.93
N SER A 425 -3.41 15.45 -22.69
CA SER A 425 -3.48 15.63 -24.15
C SER A 425 -3.83 17.07 -24.55
N THR A 426 -4.69 17.73 -23.77
CA THR A 426 -5.11 19.12 -24.02
C THR A 426 -3.97 20.09 -23.79
N GLU A 427 -3.27 19.96 -22.65
CA GLU A 427 -2.08 20.77 -22.36
C GLU A 427 -0.97 20.49 -23.38
N GLY A 428 -0.77 19.24 -23.79
CA GLY A 428 0.16 18.87 -24.86
C GLY A 428 -0.11 19.57 -26.19
N ALA A 429 -1.38 19.66 -26.60
CA ALA A 429 -1.77 20.40 -27.78
C ALA A 429 -1.48 21.91 -27.67
N GLN A 430 -1.71 22.50 -26.50
CA GLN A 430 -1.38 23.90 -26.23
C GLN A 430 0.12 24.14 -26.22
N LEU A 431 0.90 23.28 -25.58
CA LEU A 431 2.37 23.37 -25.51
C LEU A 431 3.02 23.34 -26.90
N LYS A 432 2.47 22.56 -27.85
CA LYS A 432 2.94 22.57 -29.25
C LYS A 432 2.82 23.92 -29.94
N THR A 433 1.88 24.77 -29.54
CA THR A 433 1.73 26.12 -30.07
C THR A 433 2.75 27.11 -29.49
N GLN A 434 3.48 26.70 -28.45
CA GLN A 434 4.43 27.54 -27.71
C GLN A 434 5.89 27.11 -27.86
N LEU A 435 6.20 26.29 -28.87
CA LEU A 435 7.59 25.90 -29.18
C LEU A 435 8.47 27.14 -29.39
N GLY A 436 9.68 27.10 -28.83
CA GLY A 436 10.64 28.21 -28.82
C GLY A 436 10.45 29.22 -27.69
N GLN A 437 9.29 29.25 -27.01
CA GLN A 437 9.10 30.11 -25.84
C GLN A 437 9.84 29.56 -24.62
N SER A 438 10.17 30.43 -23.66
CA SER A 438 10.76 30.04 -22.38
C SER A 438 9.82 29.12 -21.61
N ALA A 439 10.27 27.92 -21.29
CA ALA A 439 9.57 26.96 -20.47
C ALA A 439 10.34 26.72 -19.17
N THR A 440 9.65 26.86 -18.05
CA THR A 440 10.14 26.50 -16.72
C THR A 440 9.48 25.21 -16.27
N VAL A 441 10.28 24.16 -16.12
CA VAL A 441 9.89 22.89 -15.50
C VAL A 441 10.50 22.85 -14.10
N ALA A 442 9.67 22.75 -13.08
CA ALA A 442 10.13 22.65 -11.71
C ALA A 442 9.46 21.50 -10.96
N VAL A 443 10.26 20.77 -10.20
CA VAL A 443 9.84 19.77 -9.22
C VAL A 443 10.39 20.24 -7.88
N LYS A 444 9.50 20.58 -6.95
CA LYS A 444 9.86 21.10 -5.61
C LYS A 444 9.54 20.06 -4.54
N PRO A 445 10.22 20.07 -3.39
CA PRO A 445 9.85 19.20 -2.27
C PRO A 445 8.42 19.48 -1.82
N ALA A 446 7.71 18.43 -1.42
CA ALA A 446 6.39 18.51 -0.81
C ALA A 446 6.29 17.56 0.37
N SER A 447 5.45 17.91 1.34
CA SER A 447 5.09 17.03 2.46
C SER A 447 3.68 16.43 2.28
N TYR A 448 3.06 16.65 1.12
CA TYR A 448 1.74 16.12 0.79
C TYR A 448 1.76 15.57 -0.63
N ALA A 449 1.05 14.47 -0.86
CA ALA A 449 0.94 13.84 -2.17
C ALA A 449 -0.44 13.22 -2.38
N TYR A 450 -0.86 13.15 -3.64
CA TYR A 450 -2.02 12.38 -4.05
C TYR A 450 -1.60 10.94 -4.32
N PHE A 451 -2.24 9.94 -3.72
CA PHE A 451 -2.04 8.53 -4.08
C PHE A 451 -3.34 7.87 -4.56
N ASP A 452 -3.14 6.84 -5.38
CA ASP A 452 -4.18 5.93 -5.84
C ASP A 452 -3.94 4.54 -5.25
N GLY A 453 -5.02 3.87 -4.84
CA GLY A 453 -4.97 2.49 -4.38
C GLY A 453 -6.11 2.11 -3.44
N THR A 454 -6.39 0.81 -3.34
CA THR A 454 -7.19 0.26 -2.24
C THR A 454 -6.52 0.51 -0.88
N SER A 455 -5.20 0.74 -0.87
CA SER A 455 -4.46 1.29 0.26
C SER A 455 -4.94 2.65 0.75
N MET A 456 -5.51 3.50 -0.11
CA MET A 456 -6.00 4.83 0.28
C MET A 456 -7.48 4.77 0.67
N ALA A 457 -8.24 3.81 0.15
CA ALA A 457 -9.62 3.53 0.57
C ALA A 457 -9.69 2.94 1.98
N THR A 458 -8.76 2.02 2.30
CA THR A 458 -8.67 1.34 3.61
C THR A 458 -8.62 2.29 4.81
N PRO A 459 -7.74 3.32 4.87
CA PRO A 459 -7.69 4.24 6.00
C PRO A 459 -8.96 5.07 6.17
N HIS A 460 -9.68 5.40 5.09
CA HIS A 460 -11.00 6.04 5.22
C HIS A 460 -11.97 5.12 5.97
N VAL A 461 -12.08 3.85 5.57
CA VAL A 461 -12.97 2.87 6.21
C VAL A 461 -12.55 2.63 7.67
N SER A 462 -11.25 2.43 7.92
CA SER A 462 -10.72 2.22 9.28
C SER A 462 -10.97 3.42 10.21
N ALA A 463 -10.77 4.64 9.70
CA ALA A 463 -10.99 5.85 10.48
C ALA A 463 -12.47 6.13 10.73
N VAL A 464 -13.34 5.85 9.76
CA VAL A 464 -14.79 5.92 9.95
C VAL A 464 -15.27 4.88 10.95
N ALA A 465 -14.74 3.66 10.90
CA ALA A 465 -15.04 2.63 11.88
C ALA A 465 -14.69 3.09 13.31
N ALA A 466 -13.49 3.67 13.51
CA ALA A 466 -13.08 4.22 14.80
C ALA A 466 -13.94 5.42 15.23
N LEU A 467 -14.23 6.34 14.30
CA LEU A 467 -15.06 7.53 14.56
C LEU A 467 -16.45 7.13 15.04
N VAL A 468 -17.14 6.26 14.30
CA VAL A 468 -18.48 5.76 14.66
C VAL A 468 -18.43 4.97 15.96
N TRP A 469 -17.47 4.07 16.12
CA TRP A 469 -17.35 3.25 17.33
C TRP A 469 -17.06 4.07 18.59
N SER A 470 -16.44 5.25 18.45
CA SER A 470 -16.20 6.14 19.59
C SER A 470 -17.48 6.61 20.29
N TYR A 471 -18.59 6.69 19.55
CA TYR A 471 -19.92 7.04 20.08
C TYR A 471 -20.64 5.86 20.72
N PHE A 472 -20.26 4.62 20.39
CA PHE A 472 -20.93 3.41 20.85
C PHE A 472 -19.92 2.43 21.45
N PRO A 473 -19.24 2.81 22.55
CA PRO A 473 -18.10 2.09 23.09
C PRO A 473 -18.42 0.67 23.57
N THR A 474 -19.71 0.35 23.76
CA THR A 474 -20.22 -0.97 24.16
C THR A 474 -20.44 -1.93 22.99
N CYS A 475 -20.45 -1.44 21.74
CA CYS A 475 -20.50 -2.32 20.58
C CYS A 475 -19.18 -3.11 20.42
N SER A 476 -19.27 -4.31 19.87
CA SER A 476 -18.10 -5.09 19.41
C SER A 476 -17.65 -4.66 18.01
N GLY A 477 -16.41 -4.99 17.63
CA GLY A 477 -15.92 -4.75 16.27
C GLY A 477 -16.78 -5.40 15.18
N ALA A 478 -17.33 -6.60 15.43
CA ALA A 478 -18.25 -7.28 14.51
C ALA A 478 -19.58 -6.53 14.34
N GLN A 479 -20.12 -5.94 15.42
CA GLN A 479 -21.32 -5.11 15.36
C GLN A 479 -21.07 -3.81 14.59
N ILE A 480 -19.90 -3.19 14.77
CA ILE A 480 -19.50 -2.01 13.98
C ILE A 480 -19.37 -2.37 12.50
N ARG A 481 -18.65 -3.45 12.15
CA ARG A 481 -18.53 -3.96 10.76
C ARG A 481 -19.89 -4.15 10.10
N THR A 482 -20.81 -4.82 10.79
CA THR A 482 -22.18 -5.04 10.31
C THR A 482 -22.92 -3.73 10.06
N SER A 483 -22.81 -2.78 10.99
CA SER A 483 -23.50 -1.50 10.89
C SER A 483 -22.95 -0.66 9.73
N LEU A 484 -21.62 -0.65 9.53
CA LEU A 484 -20.98 0.03 8.39
C LEU A 484 -21.47 -0.52 7.05
N GLY A 485 -21.55 -1.85 6.90
CA GLY A 485 -22.04 -2.48 5.68
C GLY A 485 -23.51 -2.13 5.41
N LYS A 486 -24.38 -2.23 6.42
CA LYS A 486 -25.82 -1.97 6.25
C LYS A 486 -26.19 -0.48 6.09
N SER A 487 -25.29 0.44 6.45
CA SER A 487 -25.47 1.87 6.25
C SER A 487 -24.66 2.42 5.08
N ALA A 488 -23.91 1.58 4.36
CA ALA A 488 -23.15 2.01 3.20
C ALA A 488 -24.09 2.59 2.13
N LEU A 489 -23.60 3.59 1.40
CA LEU A 489 -24.30 4.08 0.23
C LEU A 489 -24.14 3.02 -0.87
N ASP A 490 -25.21 2.30 -1.16
CA ASP A 490 -25.27 1.29 -2.21
C ASP A 490 -24.92 1.91 -3.58
N LEU A 491 -24.08 1.22 -4.34
CA LEU A 491 -23.51 1.66 -5.61
C LEU A 491 -23.35 0.45 -6.53
N GLY A 492 -23.49 0.64 -7.83
CA GLY A 492 -23.39 -0.45 -8.78
C GLY A 492 -24.70 -1.24 -8.87
N THR A 493 -24.62 -2.57 -8.68
CA THR A 493 -25.82 -3.42 -8.70
C THR A 493 -26.50 -3.36 -7.35
N ALA A 494 -27.82 -3.21 -7.31
CA ALA A 494 -28.55 -3.11 -6.05
C ALA A 494 -28.21 -4.26 -5.09
N GLY A 495 -27.84 -3.90 -3.85
CA GLY A 495 -27.35 -4.83 -2.85
C GLY A 495 -25.84 -5.08 -2.95
N ARG A 496 -25.35 -6.12 -2.28
CA ARG A 496 -23.91 -6.41 -2.25
C ARG A 496 -23.43 -6.91 -3.61
N ASP A 497 -22.40 -6.26 -4.17
CA ASP A 497 -21.74 -6.71 -5.40
C ASP A 497 -20.22 -6.88 -5.25
N THR A 498 -19.57 -7.45 -6.27
CA THR A 498 -18.14 -7.81 -6.22
C THR A 498 -17.19 -6.63 -6.36
N ARG A 499 -17.67 -5.43 -6.77
CA ARG A 499 -16.84 -4.24 -7.02
C ARG A 499 -16.93 -3.25 -5.87
N TYR A 500 -18.15 -3.03 -5.38
CA TYR A 500 -18.47 -2.04 -4.37
C TYR A 500 -18.69 -2.66 -2.98
N GLY A 501 -18.84 -4.00 -2.90
CA GLY A 501 -19.29 -4.64 -1.67
C GLY A 501 -20.70 -4.15 -1.34
N PHE A 502 -20.94 -3.74 -0.09
CA PHE A 502 -22.18 -3.07 0.30
C PHE A 502 -22.27 -1.61 -0.16
N GLY A 503 -21.20 -1.06 -0.74
CA GLY A 503 -21.16 0.32 -1.23
C GLY A 503 -20.13 1.20 -0.51
N LEU A 504 -20.26 2.51 -0.69
CA LEU A 504 -19.37 3.51 -0.12
C LEU A 504 -19.65 3.67 1.39
N VAL A 505 -18.62 3.56 2.23
CA VAL A 505 -18.74 3.79 3.69
C VAL A 505 -19.28 5.19 4.01
N GLN A 506 -20.20 5.28 4.98
CA GLN A 506 -20.87 6.53 5.38
C GLN A 506 -20.91 6.68 6.91
N ALA A 507 -20.08 7.56 7.46
CA ALA A 507 -19.91 7.73 8.91
C ALA A 507 -21.21 8.17 9.60
N LYS A 508 -21.87 9.22 9.07
CA LYS A 508 -23.10 9.75 9.68
C LYS A 508 -24.26 8.76 9.56
N ALA A 509 -24.41 8.10 8.41
CA ALA A 509 -25.42 7.06 8.23
C ALA A 509 -25.21 5.87 9.19
N ALA A 510 -23.97 5.41 9.38
CA ALA A 510 -23.65 4.36 10.34
C ALA A 510 -23.97 4.78 11.79
N TYR A 511 -23.61 6.01 12.15
CA TYR A 511 -23.95 6.59 13.45
C TYR A 511 -25.46 6.63 13.68
N ASP A 512 -26.23 7.18 12.73
CA ASP A 512 -27.69 7.31 12.85
C ASP A 512 -28.36 5.93 12.95
N ARG A 513 -27.85 4.96 12.18
CA ARG A 513 -28.33 3.58 12.20
C ARG A 513 -28.15 2.93 13.57
N ILE A 514 -26.94 3.00 14.14
CA ILE A 514 -26.68 2.43 15.48
C ILE A 514 -27.46 3.20 16.55
N LYS A 515 -27.57 4.52 16.43
CA LYS A 515 -28.35 5.34 17.38
C LYS A 515 -29.84 4.94 17.39
N LEU A 516 -30.40 4.65 16.23
CA LEU A 516 -31.82 4.28 16.08
C LEU A 516 -32.08 2.82 16.43
N MET A 517 -31.20 1.90 16.00
CA MET A 517 -31.47 0.46 16.01
C MET A 517 -30.62 -0.32 17.02
N GLY A 518 -29.57 0.28 17.58
CA GLY A 518 -28.59 -0.38 18.44
C GLY A 518 -27.42 -1.02 17.69
N CYS A 519 -26.49 -1.63 18.40
CA CYS A 519 -25.28 -2.25 17.84
C CYS A 519 -25.58 -3.45 16.90
N GLY A 520 -24.99 -3.47 15.70
CA GLY A 520 -25.02 -4.63 14.78
C GLY A 520 -26.22 -4.67 13.83
N ASN A 521 -26.91 -3.55 13.68
CA ASN A 521 -28.23 -3.50 13.06
C ASN A 521 -28.22 -3.01 11.65
#